data_AF-A0A0A2LFY1-F1
#
_entry.id   AF-A0A0A2LFY1-F1
#
_cell.length_a   1.000
_cell.length_b   1.000
_cell.length_c   1.000
_cell.angle_alpha   90.00
_cell.angle_beta   90.00
_cell.angle_gamma   90.00
#
_symmetry.space_group_name_H-M   'P 1'
#
loop_
_entity.id
_entity.type
_entity.pdbx_description
1 polymer ?
#
loop_
_entity_poly.entity_id
_entity_poly.type
_entity_poly.pdbx_seq_one_letter_code
_entity_poly.pdbx_strand_id
1 'polypeptide(L)'
;MIEPEKAVEIVKEYLDSNKITDVIVSERVRTQTIIIPHGAMKGKELTVHTVCYDYDHPYITSAVFITINAEDGTLLYGINSTRFFEFDE
;
A
#
# COMPACT_ATOMS: atom_id res chain seq x y z
N MET A 1 -3.38 -12.95 -10.83
CA MET A 1 -3.42 -11.66 -10.13
C MET A 1 -4.34 -11.83 -8.93
N ILE A 2 -3.91 -11.41 -7.76
CA ILE A 2 -4.76 -11.40 -6.56
C ILE A 2 -5.82 -10.32 -6.69
N GLU A 3 -7.00 -10.59 -6.16
CA GLU A 3 -8.11 -9.63 -6.12
C GLU A 3 -7.79 -8.47 -5.14
N PRO A 4 -8.33 -7.26 -5.36
CA PRO A 4 -8.15 -6.12 -4.46
C PRO A 4 -8.51 -6.43 -3.00
N GLU A 5 -9.57 -7.20 -2.75
CA GLU A 5 -9.99 -7.60 -1.39
C GLU A 5 -8.90 -8.45 -0.72
N LYS A 6 -8.25 -9.33 -1.50
CA LYS A 6 -7.15 -10.15 -1.00
C LYS A 6 -5.92 -9.30 -0.66
N ALA A 7 -5.71 -8.20 -1.38
CA ALA A 7 -4.68 -7.23 -1.06
C ALA A 7 -4.91 -6.57 0.31
N VAL A 8 -6.16 -6.21 0.62
CA VAL A 8 -6.53 -5.67 1.94
C VAL A 8 -6.24 -6.67 3.06
N GLU A 9 -6.59 -7.95 2.86
CA GLU A 9 -6.31 -9.02 3.84
C GLU A 9 -4.82 -9.19 4.10
N ILE A 10 -3.99 -9.29 3.05
CA ILE A 10 -2.53 -9.45 3.18
C ILE A 10 -1.93 -8.33 4.01
N VAL A 11 -2.39 -7.10 3.80
CA VAL A 11 -1.85 -5.97 4.53
C VAL A 11 -2.40 -5.90 5.96
N LYS A 12 -3.66 -6.27 6.22
CA LYS A 12 -4.17 -6.45 7.59
C LYS A 12 -3.30 -7.45 8.37
N GLU A 13 -3.01 -8.60 7.78
CA GLU A 13 -2.14 -9.62 8.37
C GLU A 13 -0.72 -9.09 8.63
N TYR A 14 -0.17 -8.28 7.71
CA TYR A 14 1.13 -7.63 7.89
C TYR A 14 1.14 -6.66 9.08
N LEU A 15 0.11 -5.80 9.19
CA LEU A 15 -0.01 -4.83 10.28
C LEU A 15 -0.16 -5.55 11.64
N ASP A 16 -1.03 -6.56 11.70
CA ASP A 16 -1.25 -7.38 12.89
C ASP A 16 0.02 -8.12 13.33
N SER A 17 0.72 -8.75 12.37
CA SER A 17 1.97 -9.47 12.63
C SER A 17 3.08 -8.57 13.16
N ASN A 18 3.08 -7.28 12.77
CA ASN A 18 4.03 -6.28 13.23
C ASN A 18 3.53 -5.47 14.44
N LYS A 19 2.36 -5.80 15.00
CA LYS A 19 1.73 -5.11 16.14
C LYS A 19 1.49 -3.62 15.89
N ILE A 20 1.14 -3.26 14.65
CA ILE A 20 0.83 -1.88 14.25
C ILE A 20 -0.68 -1.70 14.40
N THR A 21 -1.11 -1.20 15.56
CA THR A 21 -2.53 -1.14 15.94
C THR A 21 -3.16 0.25 15.81
N ASP A 22 -2.36 1.29 15.58
CA ASP A 22 -2.82 2.69 15.58
C ASP A 22 -3.35 3.16 14.21
N VAL A 23 -3.69 2.21 13.34
CA VAL A 23 -4.13 2.46 11.95
C VAL A 23 -5.47 1.78 11.69
N ILE A 24 -6.39 2.54 11.11
CA ILE A 24 -7.66 2.05 10.59
C ILE A 24 -7.47 1.76 9.10
N VAL A 25 -7.68 0.50 8.72
CA VAL A 25 -7.62 0.10 7.32
C VAL A 25 -8.82 0.65 6.56
N SER A 26 -8.56 1.58 5.64
CA SER A 26 -9.55 1.98 4.64
C SER A 26 -9.59 0.88 3.58
N GLU A 27 -10.77 0.40 3.20
CA GLU A 27 -10.90 -0.65 2.16
C GLU A 27 -10.67 -0.10 0.72
N ARG A 28 -9.93 1.01 0.61
CA ARG A 28 -9.62 1.67 -0.66
C ARG A 28 -8.34 1.09 -1.24
N VAL A 29 -8.48 0.43 -2.40
CA VAL A 29 -7.37 -0.16 -3.16
C VAL A 29 -7.27 0.54 -4.51
N ARG A 30 -6.05 0.96 -4.89
CA ARG A 30 -5.73 1.42 -6.23
C ARG A 30 -4.87 0.36 -6.93
N THR A 31 -5.35 -0.12 -8.08
CA THR A 31 -4.60 -1.01 -8.96
C THR A 31 -3.98 -0.21 -10.09
N GLN A 32 -2.69 -0.38 -10.34
CA GLN A 32 -2.00 0.28 -11.44
C GLN A 32 -0.81 -0.53 -11.94
N THR A 33 -0.47 -0.36 -13.21
CA THR A 33 0.77 -0.88 -13.78
C THR A 33 1.85 0.18 -13.68
N ILE A 34 3.00 -0.18 -13.10
CA ILE A 34 4.15 0.71 -12.93
C ILE A 34 5.41 0.08 -13.51
N ILE A 35 6.34 0.93 -13.94
CA ILE A 35 7.71 0.52 -14.24
C ILE A 35 8.55 0.81 -12.99
N ILE A 36 9.23 -0.21 -12.47
CA ILE A 36 10.03 -0.05 -11.24
C ILE A 36 11.20 0.91 -11.50
N PRO A 37 11.29 2.03 -10.75
CA PRO A 37 12.26 3.08 -11.06
C PRO A 37 13.68 2.76 -10.55
N HIS A 38 13.80 1.96 -9.49
CA HIS A 38 15.06 1.72 -8.77
C HIS A 38 15.15 0.28 -8.23
N GLY A 39 16.36 -0.16 -7.87
CA GLY A 39 16.62 -1.48 -7.26
C GLY A 39 16.81 -2.62 -8.27
N ALA A 40 16.80 -3.86 -7.76
CA ALA A 40 17.10 -5.06 -8.54
C ALA A 40 16.08 -5.36 -9.66
N MET A 41 14.86 -4.85 -9.54
CA MET A 41 13.80 -5.00 -10.53
C MET A 41 13.64 -3.77 -11.45
N LYS A 42 14.60 -2.84 -11.44
CA LYS A 42 14.52 -1.60 -12.24
C LYS A 42 14.20 -1.89 -13.70
N GLY A 43 13.24 -1.16 -14.26
CA GLY A 43 12.81 -1.28 -15.65
C GLY A 43 11.83 -2.41 -15.93
N LYS A 44 11.49 -3.25 -14.94
CA LYS A 44 10.41 -4.22 -15.09
C LYS A 44 9.05 -3.55 -14.90
N GLU A 45 8.10 -3.99 -15.73
CA GLU A 45 6.70 -3.65 -15.61
C GLU A 45 6.03 -4.59 -14.60
N LEU A 46 5.30 -4.02 -13.64
CA LEU A 46 4.58 -4.75 -12.61
C LEU A 46 3.20 -4.14 -12.40
N THR A 47 2.18 -4.99 -12.25
CA THR A 47 0.88 -4.56 -11.74
C THR A 47 0.92 -4.60 -10.22
N VAL A 48 0.53 -3.50 -9.59
CA VAL A 48 0.58 -3.33 -8.13
C VAL A 48 -0.78 -2.94 -7.58
N HIS A 49 -1.05 -3.38 -6.35
CA HIS A 49 -2.16 -2.90 -5.53
C HIS A 49 -1.59 -2.01 -4.43
N THR A 50 -2.02 -0.75 -4.40
CA THR A 50 -1.74 0.19 -3.30
C THR A 50 -2.97 0.29 -2.44
N VAL A 51 -2.84 -0.11 -1.17
CA VAL A 51 -3.92 -0.04 -0.17
C VAL A 51 -3.70 1.18 0.72
N CYS A 52 -4.77 1.93 0.99
CA CYS A 52 -4.78 3.13 1.82
C CYS A 52 -5.23 2.83 3.25
N TYR A 53 -4.60 3.49 4.23
CA TYR A 53 -4.90 3.38 5.66
C TYR A 53 -4.98 4.76 6.26
N ASP A 54 -5.89 4.98 7.18
CA ASP A 54 -5.98 6.23 7.94
C ASP A 54 -5.40 5.99 9.33
N TYR A 55 -4.48 6.85 9.77
CA TYR A 55 -3.98 6.80 11.15
C TYR A 55 -5.10 7.24 12.10
N ASP A 56 -5.38 6.45 13.14
CA ASP A 56 -6.37 6.81 14.16
C ASP A 56 -5.73 7.72 15.20
N HIS A 57 -5.35 8.94 14.79
CA HIS A 57 -4.84 9.95 15.70
C HIS A 57 -5.73 11.20 15.66
N PRO A 58 -6.23 11.69 16.81
CA PRO A 58 -7.23 12.76 16.89
C PRO A 58 -6.80 14.13 16.33
N TYR A 59 -5.54 14.28 15.90
CA TYR A 59 -4.96 15.55 15.46
C TYR A 59 -4.11 15.45 14.19
N ILE A 60 -3.97 14.25 13.60
CA ILE A 60 -3.16 14.03 12.41
C ILE A 60 -3.86 12.98 11.53
N THR A 61 -4.52 13.43 10.47
CA THR A 61 -4.96 12.53 9.38
C THR A 61 -3.79 12.36 8.42
N SER A 62 -2.93 11.38 8.69
CA SER A 62 -1.93 10.93 7.71
C SER A 62 -2.44 9.67 7.03
N ALA A 63 -2.68 9.77 5.72
CA ALA A 63 -2.92 8.58 4.91
C ALA A 63 -1.60 7.81 4.77
N VAL A 64 -1.63 6.55 5.19
CA VAL A 64 -0.54 5.59 5.05
C VAL A 64 -0.86 4.69 3.88
N PHE A 65 0.17 4.34 3.11
CA PHE A 65 0.02 3.48 1.94
C PHE A 65 0.95 2.28 2.04
N ILE A 66 0.43 1.12 1.67
CA ILE A 66 1.21 -0.10 1.51
C ILE A 66 0.95 -0.63 0.11
N THR A 67 2.03 -0.93 -0.61
CA THR A 67 1.94 -1.41 -2.00
C THR A 67 2.44 -2.84 -2.08
N ILE A 68 1.64 -3.68 -2.70
CA ILE A 68 1.96 -5.09 -2.94
C ILE A 68 1.91 -5.41 -4.43
N ASN A 69 2.67 -6.43 -4.82
CA ASN A 69 2.62 -7.00 -6.16
C ASN A 69 1.26 -7.66 -6.37
N ALA A 70 0.53 -7.26 -7.41
CA ALA A 70 -0.77 -7.83 -7.72
C ALA A 70 -0.66 -9.26 -8.26
N GLU A 71 0.52 -9.72 -8.71
CA GLU A 71 0.67 -11.09 -9.20
C GLU A 71 0.70 -12.13 -8.08
N ASP A 72 1.49 -11.88 -7.04
CA ASP A 72 1.83 -12.86 -5.99
C ASP A 72 1.56 -12.37 -4.56
N GLY A 73 1.15 -11.13 -4.36
CA GLY A 73 0.88 -10.55 -3.04
C GLY A 73 2.11 -10.10 -2.26
N THR A 74 3.31 -10.12 -2.86
CA THR A 74 4.55 -9.70 -2.21
C THR A 74 4.52 -8.22 -1.85
N LEU A 75 4.89 -7.87 -0.62
CA LEU A 75 5.08 -6.47 -0.18
C LEU A 75 6.23 -5.82 -0.96
N LEU A 76 5.92 -4.77 -1.73
CA LEU A 76 6.90 -4.04 -2.53
C LEU A 76 7.40 -2.78 -1.82
N TYR A 77 6.48 -2.05 -1.18
CA TYR A 77 6.77 -0.82 -0.46
C TYR A 77 6.00 -0.80 0.87
N GLY A 78 6.73 -0.60 1.98
CA GLY A 78 6.16 -0.51 3.33
C GLY A 78 5.48 0.83 3.60
N ILE A 79 5.10 1.05 4.85
CA ILE A 79 4.43 2.26 5.35
C ILE A 79 5.21 3.51 4.91
N ASN A 80 4.71 4.19 3.89
CA ASN A 80 5.26 5.44 3.39
C ASN A 80 4.19 6.52 3.59
N SER A 81 4.47 7.49 4.46
CA SER A 81 3.52 8.54 4.87
C SER A 81 3.58 9.80 4.01
N THR A 82 4.38 9.81 2.94
CA THR A 82 4.69 11.06 2.22
C THR A 82 4.71 10.87 0.71
N ARG A 83 3.57 11.01 0.02
CA ARG A 83 3.46 11.60 -1.36
C ARG A 83 2.22 11.26 -2.19
N PHE A 84 1.24 10.51 -1.69
CA PHE A 84 0.07 10.23 -2.55
C PHE A 84 -0.85 11.45 -2.76
N PHE A 85 -0.79 12.46 -1.88
CA PHE A 85 -1.51 13.73 -2.04
C PHE A 85 -0.79 14.77 -2.93
N GLU A 86 0.31 14.43 -3.62
CA GLU A 86 0.85 15.30 -4.69
C GLU A 86 0.09 15.11 -6.03
N PHE A 87 -1.24 15.06 -5.97
CA PHE A 87 -2.12 15.24 -7.12
C PHE A 87 -3.33 16.07 -6.71
N ASP A 88 -3.11 17.37 -6.59
CA ASP A 88 -3.96 18.42 -7.16
C ASP A 88 -3.22 19.76 -7.06
N GLU A 89 -2.40 20.04 -8.09
CA GLU A 89 -2.30 21.34 -8.82
C GLU A 89 -1.63 21.09 -10.19
#